data_AF-A0A7W8VB92-F1
#
_entry.id   AF-A0A7W8VB92-F1
#
_cell.length_a   1.000
_cell.length_b   1.000
_cell.length_c   1.000
_cell.angle_alpha   90.00
_cell.angle_beta   90.00
_cell.angle_gamma   90.00
#
_symmetry.space_group_name_H-M   'P 1'
#
loop_
_entity.id
_entity.type
_entity.pdbx_description
1 polymer ?
#
loop_
_entity_poly.entity_id
_entity_poly.type
_entity_poly.pdbx_seq_one_letter_code
_entity_poly.pdbx_strand_id
1 'polypeptide(L)'
;VEVNFAPEVAPFLLGLRKEFTTYKLKHTAALRSVYSWRLMEMFAQYRDTGLVRISFDDFCHAMEAPPSCLKDFGQLRRRVIDPAVAELTGKDGLLIEWTPTKQGGRKVTGLEFKFKPNPQLFLL
;
A
#
# COMPACT_ATOMS: atom_id res chain seq x y z
N VAL A 1 -0.91 -26.43 -7.71
CA VAL A 1 -2.06 -26.00 -8.55
C VAL A 1 -1.46 -25.48 -9.84
N GLU A 2 -1.80 -26.07 -10.98
CA GLU A 2 -1.40 -25.56 -12.29
C GLU A 2 -2.55 -24.74 -12.88
N VAL A 3 -2.21 -23.57 -13.42
CA VAL A 3 -3.16 -22.66 -14.06
C VAL A 3 -2.69 -22.45 -15.49
N ASN A 4 -3.53 -22.85 -16.45
CA ASN A 4 -3.29 -22.62 -17.87
C ASN A 4 -4.20 -21.50 -18.37
N PHE A 5 -3.61 -20.52 -19.06
CA PHE A 5 -4.36 -19.45 -19.72
C PHE A 5 -4.59 -19.79 -21.19
N ALA A 6 -5.73 -19.38 -21.73
CA ALA A 6 -6.00 -19.50 -23.16
C ALA A 6 -5.01 -18.63 -23.97
N PRO A 7 -4.55 -19.07 -25.16
CA PRO A 7 -3.56 -18.34 -25.97
C PRO A 7 -3.97 -16.90 -26.31
N GLU A 8 -5.28 -16.67 -26.45
CA GLU A 8 -5.90 -15.39 -26.77
C GLU A 8 -5.72 -14.34 -25.66
N VAL A 9 -5.49 -14.77 -24.43
CA VAL A 9 -5.31 -13.91 -23.25
C VAL A 9 -3.84 -13.48 -23.09
N ALA A 10 -2.90 -14.20 -23.71
CA ALA A 10 -1.47 -13.95 -23.57
C ALA A 10 -1.03 -12.51 -23.94
N PRO A 11 -1.49 -11.89 -25.05
CA PRO A 11 -1.09 -10.53 -25.40
C PRO A 11 -1.54 -9.49 -24.36
N PHE A 12 -2.73 -9.69 -23.78
CA PHE A 12 -3.28 -8.82 -22.75
C PHE A 12 -2.49 -8.94 -21.45
N LEU A 13 -2.10 -10.16 -21.05
CA LEU A 13 -1.22 -10.39 -19.89
C LEU A 13 0.17 -9.75 -20.08
N LEU A 14 0.70 -9.77 -21.30
CA LEU A 14 2.01 -9.19 -21.62
C LEU A 14 1.96 -7.66 -21.65
N GLY A 15 0.90 -7.06 -22.19
CA GLY A 15 0.68 -5.61 -22.14
C GLY A 15 0.47 -5.10 -20.71
N LEU A 16 -0.25 -5.89 -19.91
CA LEU A 16 -0.45 -5.65 -18.49
C LEU A 16 0.85 -5.70 -17.67
N ARG A 17 1.90 -6.41 -18.12
CA ARG A 17 3.19 -6.46 -17.42
C ARG A 17 3.88 -5.09 -17.29
N LYS A 18 3.54 -4.14 -18.18
CA LYS A 18 4.06 -2.77 -18.19
C LYS A 18 3.34 -1.86 -17.18
N GLU A 19 2.05 -2.11 -16.97
CA GLU A 19 1.16 -1.35 -16.09
C GLU A 19 1.03 -1.99 -14.70
N PHE A 20 1.30 -3.29 -14.57
CA PHE A 20 1.43 -3.94 -13.28
C PHE A 20 2.77 -3.61 -12.65
N THR A 21 2.71 -3.24 -11.37
CA THR A 21 3.87 -3.23 -10.49
C THR A 21 4.52 -4.60 -10.57
N THR A 22 5.65 -4.70 -11.28
CA THR A 22 6.47 -5.92 -11.35
C THR A 22 7.19 -6.08 -10.00
N TYR A 23 6.42 -6.20 -8.92
CA TYR A 23 6.94 -6.55 -7.62
C TYR A 23 7.17 -8.05 -7.66
N LYS A 24 8.46 -8.41 -7.78
CA LYS A 24 8.94 -9.77 -8.00
C LYS A 24 8.23 -10.72 -7.05
N LEU A 25 7.72 -11.84 -7.60
CA LEU A 25 7.18 -13.04 -6.94
C LEU A 25 8.06 -13.65 -5.82
N LYS A 26 9.16 -13.00 -5.42
CA LYS A 26 10.10 -13.44 -4.39
C LYS A 26 9.63 -13.19 -2.95
N HIS A 27 8.49 -12.54 -2.71
CA HIS A 27 7.97 -12.27 -1.36
C HIS A 27 6.84 -13.23 -0.90
N THR A 28 6.67 -14.40 -1.53
CA THR A 28 5.50 -15.28 -1.36
C THR A 28 5.56 -16.30 -0.22
N ALA A 29 6.46 -16.17 0.77
CA ALA A 29 6.62 -17.19 1.82
C ALA A 29 6.29 -16.75 3.26
N ALA A 30 5.86 -15.50 3.50
CA ALA A 30 5.40 -15.08 4.83
C ALA A 30 4.04 -14.40 4.69
N LEU A 31 3.05 -14.85 5.46
CA LEU A 31 1.70 -14.27 5.55
C LEU A 31 1.80 -12.74 5.64
N ARG A 32 1.58 -12.06 4.50
CA ARG A 32 1.56 -10.60 4.40
C ARG A 32 0.22 -10.12 4.93
N SER A 33 0.21 -9.07 5.76
CA SER A 33 -1.05 -8.45 6.16
C SER A 33 -1.79 -7.95 4.93
N VAL A 34 -3.11 -8.20 4.87
CA VAL A 34 -3.98 -7.69 3.79
C VAL A 34 -3.84 -6.16 3.67
N TYR A 35 -3.64 -5.46 4.78
CA TYR A 35 -3.42 -4.01 4.78
C TYR A 35 -2.08 -3.63 4.18
N SER A 36 -1.01 -4.41 4.39
CA SER A 36 0.29 -4.19 3.74
C SER A 36 0.17 -4.32 2.23
N TRP A 37 -0.60 -5.31 1.76
CA TRP A 37 -0.88 -5.49 0.34
C TRP A 37 -1.61 -4.28 -0.25
N ARG A 38 -2.71 -3.84 0.37
CA ARG A 38 -3.50 -2.69 -0.09
C ARG A 38 -2.71 -1.37 -0.08
N LEU A 39 -1.91 -1.15 0.97
CA LEU A 39 -1.08 0.05 1.05
C LEU A 39 0.02 0.04 -0.03
N MET A 40 0.59 -1.13 -0.32
CA MET A 40 1.54 -1.28 -1.42
C MET A 40 0.89 -1.01 -2.79
N GLU A 41 -0.33 -1.50 -3.02
CA GLU A 41 -1.09 -1.20 -4.24
C GLU A 41 -1.35 0.30 -4.37
N MET A 42 -1.75 0.96 -3.28
CA MET A 42 -1.91 2.41 -3.25
C MET A 42 -0.58 3.10 -3.62
N PHE A 43 0.55 2.74 -3.00
CA PHE A 43 1.84 3.33 -3.32
C PHE A 43 2.29 3.06 -4.76
N ALA A 44 1.99 1.89 -5.31
CA ALA A 44 2.30 1.58 -6.69
C ALA A 44 1.61 2.54 -7.68
N GLN A 45 0.36 2.94 -7.40
CA GLN A 45 -0.37 3.92 -8.20
C GLN A 45 0.27 5.32 -8.19
N TYR A 46 0.95 5.68 -7.10
CA TYR A 46 1.60 6.98 -6.91
C TYR A 46 3.14 6.90 -6.98
N ARG A 47 3.70 5.83 -7.56
CA ARG A 47 5.14 5.58 -7.54
C ARG A 47 5.97 6.70 -8.15
N ASP A 48 5.42 7.39 -9.15
CA ASP A 48 6.11 8.44 -9.89
C ASP A 48 6.24 9.73 -9.06
N THR A 49 5.29 9.99 -8.15
CA THR A 49 5.31 11.17 -7.27
C THR A 49 5.93 10.86 -5.90
N GLY A 50 5.84 9.60 -5.44
CA GLY A 50 6.24 9.21 -4.08
C GLY A 50 5.40 9.87 -2.98
N LEU A 51 4.23 10.42 -3.33
CA LEU A 51 3.36 11.19 -2.44
C LEU A 51 1.91 10.80 -2.63
N VAL A 52 1.26 10.37 -1.55
CA VAL A 52 -0.19 10.16 -1.49
C VAL A 52 -0.80 11.16 -0.53
N ARG A 53 -1.83 11.87 -0.98
CA ARG A 53 -2.74 12.65 -0.13
C ARG A 53 -4.15 12.12 -0.32
N ILE A 54 -4.76 11.68 0.76
CA ILE A 54 -6.05 10.98 0.70
C ILE A 54 -6.93 11.39 1.88
N SER A 55 -8.25 11.46 1.67
CA SER A 55 -9.19 11.72 2.76
C SER A 55 -9.23 10.53 3.72
N PHE A 56 -9.69 10.77 4.95
CA PHE A 56 -9.82 9.71 5.95
C PHE A 56 -10.78 8.62 5.48
N ASP A 57 -11.91 9.02 4.90
CA ASP A 57 -12.95 8.11 4.43
C ASP A 57 -12.49 7.29 3.23
N ASP A 58 -11.84 7.93 2.24
CA ASP A 58 -11.29 7.23 1.07
C ASP A 58 -10.17 6.26 1.46
N PHE A 59 -9.34 6.62 2.45
CA PHE A 59 -8.33 5.70 2.96
C PHE A 59 -8.96 4.50 3.66
N CYS A 60 -9.97 4.71 4.51
CA CYS A 60 -10.68 3.61 5.14
C CYS A 60 -11.33 2.69 4.10
N HIS A 61 -11.87 3.25 3.03
CA HIS A 61 -12.44 2.50 1.92
C HIS A 61 -11.37 1.69 1.17
N ALA A 62 -10.28 2.34 0.74
CA ALA A 62 -9.17 1.68 0.02
C ALA A 62 -8.55 0.52 0.81
N MET A 63 -8.46 0.69 2.14
CA MET A 63 -7.93 -0.33 3.03
C MET A 63 -8.95 -1.40 3.44
N GLU A 64 -10.22 -1.26 3.03
CA GLU A 64 -11.36 -2.06 3.52
C GLU A 64 -11.36 -2.17 5.06
N ALA A 65 -11.15 -1.02 5.72
CA ALA A 65 -10.99 -0.96 7.16
C ALA A 65 -12.29 -1.35 7.88
N PRO A 66 -12.21 -2.05 9.03
CA PRO A 66 -13.41 -2.48 9.75
C PRO A 66 -14.17 -1.27 10.31
N PRO A 67 -15.49 -1.39 10.57
CA PRO A 67 -16.34 -0.27 11.01
C PRO A 67 -15.85 0.45 12.28
N SER A 68 -15.09 -0.22 13.15
CA SER A 68 -14.48 0.40 14.32
C SER A 68 -13.40 1.43 13.97
N CYS A 69 -12.68 1.23 12.87
CA CYS A 69 -11.64 2.14 12.39
C CYS A 69 -12.23 3.40 11.76
N LEU A 70 -13.42 3.30 11.15
CA LEU A 70 -14.14 4.46 10.60
C LEU A 70 -14.60 5.42 11.71
N LYS A 71 -14.83 4.92 12.92
CA LYS A 71 -15.29 5.71 14.08
C LYS A 71 -14.14 6.24 14.93
N ASP A 72 -12.98 5.56 14.91
CA ASP A 72 -11.84 5.87 15.76
C ASP A 72 -10.53 5.81 14.96
N PHE A 73 -9.93 6.98 14.74
CA PHE A 73 -8.64 7.10 14.09
C PHE A 73 -7.52 6.35 14.83
N GLY A 74 -7.59 6.25 16.15
CA GLY A 74 -6.64 5.47 16.95
C GLY A 74 -6.70 3.97 16.63
N GLN A 75 -7.88 3.43 16.34
CA GLN A 75 -8.05 2.06 15.87
C GLN A 75 -7.47 1.89 14.46
N LEU A 76 -7.80 2.81 13.55
CA LEU A 76 -7.25 2.80 12.19
C LEU A 76 -5.72 2.81 12.21
N ARG A 77 -5.13 3.72 12.99
CA ARG A 77 -3.68 3.83 13.13
C ARG A 77 -3.05 2.52 13.62
N ARG A 78 -3.48 2.01 14.77
CA ARG A 78 -2.84 0.85 15.42
C ARG A 78 -3.04 -0.48 14.68
N ARG A 79 -4.17 -0.63 13.99
CA ARG A 79 -4.55 -1.91 13.37
C ARG A 79 -4.29 -1.98 11.88
N VAL A 80 -4.23 -0.83 11.20
CA VAL A 80 -4.12 -0.74 9.75
C VAL A 80 -2.83 -0.04 9.34
N ILE A 81 -2.65 1.22 9.75
CA ILE A 81 -1.53 2.05 9.26
C ILE A 81 -0.19 1.56 9.79
N ASP A 82 -0.01 1.53 11.12
CA ASP A 82 1.28 1.23 11.74
C ASP A 82 1.78 -0.18 11.37
N PRO A 83 0.96 -1.25 11.39
CA PRO A 83 1.41 -2.58 10.97
C PRO A 83 1.78 -2.66 9.50
N ALA A 84 0.99 -2.02 8.61
CA ALA A 84 1.27 -2.03 7.17
C ALA A 84 2.56 -1.28 6.84
N VAL A 85 2.75 -0.10 7.44
CA VAL A 85 3.97 0.70 7.27
C VAL A 85 5.19 -0.06 7.79
N ALA A 86 5.09 -0.68 8.96
CA ALA A 86 6.19 -1.45 9.55
C ALA A 86 6.57 -2.65 8.67
N GLU A 87 5.60 -3.39 8.15
CA GLU A 87 5.86 -4.53 7.28
C GLU A 87 6.50 -4.10 5.95
N LEU A 88 5.97 -3.08 5.28
CA LEU A 88 6.52 -2.60 4.01
C LEU A 88 7.92 -1.98 4.18
N THR A 89 8.18 -1.34 5.32
CA THR A 89 9.52 -0.82 5.63
C THR A 89 10.50 -1.95 5.90
N GLY A 90 10.08 -2.95 6.68
CA GLY A 90 10.96 -4.04 7.13
C GLY A 90 11.22 -5.13 6.09
N LYS A 91 10.25 -5.43 5.21
CA LYS A 91 10.31 -6.56 4.27
C LYS A 91 10.45 -6.14 2.81
N ASP A 92 9.88 -4.99 2.44
CA ASP A 92 9.75 -4.56 1.04
C ASP A 92 10.73 -3.44 0.67
N GLY A 93 11.55 -2.99 1.62
CA GLY A 93 12.59 -2.01 1.35
C GLY A 93 12.05 -0.64 0.98
N LEU A 94 10.89 -0.24 1.52
CA LEU A 94 10.37 1.11 1.34
C LEU A 94 10.77 1.98 2.54
N LEU A 95 11.12 3.24 2.29
CA LEU A 95 11.17 4.28 3.31
C LEU A 95 9.84 5.01 3.26
N ILE A 96 9.06 4.94 4.35
CA ILE A 96 7.70 5.48 4.41
C ILE A 96 7.59 6.43 5.60
N GLU A 97 7.17 7.66 5.33
CA GLU A 97 6.74 8.64 6.33
C GLU A 97 5.27 8.92 6.14
N TRP A 98 4.52 9.06 7.23
CA TRP A 98 3.11 9.41 7.14
C TRP A 98 2.68 10.36 8.24
N THR A 99 1.73 11.25 7.92
CA THR A 99 1.16 12.19 8.88
C THR A 99 -0.35 12.30 8.71
N PRO A 100 -1.12 12.42 9.81
CA PRO A 100 -2.54 12.75 9.73
C PRO A 100 -2.72 14.22 9.35
N THR A 101 -3.60 14.49 8.39
CA THR A 101 -3.98 15.85 8.00
C THR A 101 -5.28 16.26 8.70
N LYS A 102 -5.39 17.56 9.01
CA LYS A 102 -6.53 18.15 9.72
C LYS A 102 -6.96 19.42 9.00
N GLN A 103 -8.25 19.68 8.92
CA GLN A 103 -8.80 20.95 8.45
C GLN A 103 -9.30 21.76 9.65
N GLY A 104 -8.51 22.76 10.07
CA GLY A 104 -8.93 23.80 11.03
C GLY A 104 -9.25 23.36 12.46
N GLY A 105 -9.10 22.08 12.82
CA GLY A 105 -9.50 21.56 14.12
C GLY A 105 -8.71 20.33 14.60
N ARG A 106 -9.23 19.65 15.64
CA ARG A 106 -8.58 18.46 16.23
C ARG A 106 -8.84 17.17 15.46
N LYS A 107 -9.96 17.10 14.73
CA LYS A 107 -10.38 15.92 13.97
C LYS A 107 -9.43 15.68 12.80
N VAL A 108 -9.00 14.42 12.63
CA VAL A 108 -8.25 13.99 11.45
C VAL A 108 -9.22 13.89 10.27
N THR A 109 -8.87 14.54 9.16
CA THR A 109 -9.67 14.60 7.94
C THR A 109 -9.01 13.86 6.78
N GLY A 110 -7.74 13.52 6.90
CA GLY A 110 -7.01 12.78 5.88
C GLY A 110 -5.64 12.32 6.33
N LEU A 111 -4.89 11.81 5.37
CA LEU A 111 -3.55 11.26 5.53
C LEU A 111 -2.66 11.75 4.40
N GLU A 112 -1.41 12.03 4.74
CA GLU A 112 -0.34 12.24 3.77
C GLU A 112 0.73 11.16 3.98
N PHE A 113 1.08 10.44 2.92
CA PHE A 113 2.18 9.48 2.89
C PHE A 113 3.26 9.97 1.92
N LYS A 114 4.51 9.94 2.36
CA LYS A 114 5.69 10.10 1.51
C LYS A 114 6.45 8.79 1.53
N PHE A 115 6.78 8.28 0.35
CA PHE A 115 7.46 7.00 0.24
C PHE A 115 8.45 7.00 -0.91
N LYS A 116 9.52 6.22 -0.73
CA LYS A 116 10.52 5.98 -1.77
C LYS A 116 11.20 4.62 -1.55
N PRO A 117 11.77 4.01 -2.60
CA PRO A 117 12.62 2.84 -2.43
C PRO A 117 13.80 3.16 -1.49
N ASN A 118 14.12 2.23 -0.60
CA ASN A 118 15.30 2.33 0.27
C ASN A 118 16.55 2.06 -0.59
N PRO A 119 17.41 3.07 -0.81
CA PRO A 119 18.59 2.91 -1.67
C PRO A 119 19.57 1.86 -1.16
N GLN A 120 19.61 1.59 0.15
CA GLN A 120 20.52 0.62 0.75
C GLN A 120 20.17 -0.83 0.42
N LEU A 121 18.90 -1.14 0.13
CA LEU A 121 18.48 -2.53 -0.16
C LEU A 121 18.79 -2.96 -1.60
N PHE A 122 19.12 -2.04 -2.49
CA PHE A 122 19.53 -2.32 -3.87
C PHE A 122 21.04 -2.55 -4.03
N LEU A 123 21.82 -2.39 -2.95
CA LEU A 123 23.27 -2.58 -2.93
C LEU A 123 23.70 -3.96 -2.37
N LEU A 124 22.72 -4.81 -2.01
CA LEU A 124 22.90 -6.19 -1.57
C LEU A 124 22.29 -7.14 -2.60
#